data_AF-A0A2R6HUB1-F1
#
_entry.id   AF-A0A2R6HUB1-F1
#
_cell.length_a   1.000
_cell.length_b   1.000
_cell.length_c   1.000
_cell.angle_alpha   90.00
_cell.angle_beta   90.00
_cell.angle_gamma   90.00
#
_symmetry.space_group_name_H-M   'P 1'
#
loop_
_entity.id
_entity.type
_entity.pdbx_description
1 polymer ?
#
loop_
_entity_poly.entity_id
_entity_poly.type
_entity_poly.pdbx_seq_one_letter_code
_entity_poly.pdbx_strand_id
1 'polypeptide(L)'
;ENCADGKRYVPVELLDVAGLVPGAHEGRGLGNQFLDELTNADVILHVVDASGGTDAEGEPVEVGDHDPVEDLQFVEEEMDLWLASIVERNWESVERASRSPDFDIDEELTEMLTGVGATELDVARTLRAVEYPEDPIQWTDEHREMLAGEIRARSKPIVVVANKADVAPPENLQALKERNEATIPVTADGELALRRAAEAGAVDYDPGDPDFEVVAEVSDQQREGLQRIREVMAEHGGTGVQEALDTAVYDVLDHLTVYPVQDETGWTDGQGTVLPDAFLLPDGSTPRDLAYAVHSDIGEGYLHAVDARDGMRISDEQELAEGDVIKVVSTAN
;
A
#
# COMPACT_ATOMS: atom_id res chain seq x y z
N GLU A 1 0.46 -0.50 25.52
CA GLU A 1 1.92 -0.32 25.44
C GLU A 1 2.22 -0.34 23.96
N ASN A 2 2.43 0.83 23.35
CA ASN A 2 2.43 0.96 21.89
C ASN A 2 3.85 0.86 21.29
N CYS A 3 4.87 0.74 22.15
CA CYS A 3 6.26 0.50 21.76
C CYS A 3 6.80 -0.73 22.49
N ALA A 4 7.50 -1.61 21.76
CA ALA A 4 8.17 -2.79 22.29
C ALA A 4 9.63 -2.76 21.82
N ASP A 5 10.59 -2.81 22.76
CA ASP A 5 12.04 -2.80 22.48
C ASP A 5 12.51 -1.71 21.48
N GLY A 6 11.89 -0.53 21.57
CA GLY A 6 12.21 0.61 20.72
C GLY A 6 11.52 0.62 19.35
N LYS A 7 10.72 -0.40 19.03
CA LYS A 7 9.86 -0.46 17.84
C LYS A 7 8.47 0.09 18.15
N ARG A 8 7.91 0.87 17.23
CA ARG A 8 6.52 1.36 17.26
C ARG A 8 5.77 0.69 16.11
N TYR A 9 4.72 -0.06 16.42
CA TYR A 9 3.80 -0.56 15.41
C TYR A 9 2.73 0.49 15.12
N VAL A 10 2.69 0.98 13.89
CA VAL A 10 1.65 1.89 13.40
C VAL A 10 0.58 1.05 12.72
N PRO A 11 -0.69 1.13 13.16
CA PRO A 11 -1.74 0.30 12.58
C PRO A 11 -2.08 0.77 11.16
N VAL A 12 -2.22 -0.19 10.25
CA VAL A 12 -2.78 0.00 8.91
C VAL A 12 -4.03 -0.86 8.76
N GLU A 13 -4.97 -0.44 7.91
CA GLU A 13 -6.15 -1.24 7.60
C GLU A 13 -5.82 -2.23 6.48
N LEU A 14 -6.12 -3.51 6.72
CA LEU A 14 -5.97 -4.57 5.71
C LEU A 14 -7.35 -5.04 5.28
N LEU A 15 -7.61 -4.92 3.98
CA LEU A 15 -8.81 -5.43 3.34
C LEU A 15 -8.48 -6.79 2.70
N ASP A 16 -9.15 -7.84 3.14
CA ASP A 16 -9.02 -9.17 2.55
C ASP A 16 -9.98 -9.28 1.37
N VAL A 17 -9.42 -9.29 0.16
CA VAL A 17 -10.17 -9.21 -1.09
C VAL A 17 -10.01 -10.55 -1.84
N ALA A 18 -11.13 -11.19 -2.19
CA ALA A 18 -11.12 -12.54 -2.78
C ALA A 18 -10.49 -12.59 -4.18
N GLY A 19 -9.59 -13.51 -4.49
CA GLY A 19 -8.88 -13.54 -5.78
C GLY A 19 -9.74 -13.33 -7.05
N LEU A 20 -9.21 -12.54 -7.99
CA LEU A 20 -9.81 -12.33 -9.31
C LEU A 20 -9.84 -13.63 -10.11
N VAL A 21 -10.96 -13.88 -10.77
CA VAL A 21 -11.08 -14.93 -11.79
C VAL A 21 -11.20 -14.28 -13.18
N PRO A 22 -10.76 -14.95 -14.26
CA PRO A 22 -10.83 -14.40 -15.61
C PRO A 22 -12.22 -13.88 -15.99
N GLY A 23 -12.29 -12.65 -16.52
CA GLY A 23 -13.53 -12.01 -16.93
C GLY A 23 -14.33 -11.38 -15.78
N ALA A 24 -13.69 -11.05 -14.66
CA ALA A 24 -14.33 -10.36 -13.53
C ALA A 24 -14.87 -8.98 -13.92
N HIS A 25 -14.17 -8.27 -14.81
CA HIS A 25 -14.58 -6.96 -15.34
C HIS A 25 -15.87 -6.99 -16.18
N GLU A 26 -16.29 -8.13 -16.75
CA GLU A 26 -17.51 -8.24 -17.59
C GLU A 26 -18.83 -8.17 -16.78
N GLY A 27 -18.76 -7.93 -15.47
CA GLY A 27 -19.93 -7.81 -14.59
C GLY A 27 -20.69 -9.12 -14.36
N ARG A 28 -20.07 -10.27 -14.68
CA ARG A 28 -20.62 -11.59 -14.40
C ARG A 28 -20.16 -12.08 -13.03
N GLY A 29 -21.02 -11.94 -12.03
CA GLY A 29 -20.84 -12.62 -10.73
C GLY A 29 -20.14 -11.79 -9.66
N LEU A 30 -19.39 -12.47 -8.78
CA LEU A 30 -18.73 -11.91 -7.59
C LEU A 30 -17.60 -10.91 -7.91
N GLY A 31 -17.12 -10.87 -9.16
CA GLY A 31 -15.98 -10.03 -9.59
C GLY A 31 -16.22 -8.52 -9.50
N ASN A 32 -17.43 -8.01 -9.76
CA ASN A 32 -17.68 -6.56 -9.60
C ASN A 32 -17.69 -6.15 -8.11
N GLN A 33 -18.12 -7.04 -7.20
CA GLN A 33 -18.08 -6.76 -5.75
C GLN A 33 -16.62 -6.69 -5.25
N PHE A 34 -15.74 -7.54 -5.78
CA PHE A 34 -14.30 -7.48 -5.52
C PHE A 34 -13.69 -6.13 -5.94
N LEU A 35 -13.98 -5.70 -7.16
CA LEU A 35 -13.41 -4.46 -7.71
C LEU A 35 -13.94 -3.22 -6.96
N ASP A 36 -15.18 -3.27 -6.49
CA ASP A 36 -15.75 -2.24 -5.61
C ASP A 36 -15.07 -2.20 -4.23
N GLU A 37 -14.53 -3.32 -3.73
CA GLU A 37 -13.71 -3.32 -2.49
C GLU A 37 -12.34 -2.68 -2.72
N LEU A 38 -11.70 -2.96 -3.87
CA LEU A 38 -10.41 -2.33 -4.25
C LEU A 38 -10.49 -0.81 -4.39
N THR A 39 -11.69 -0.28 -4.62
CA THR A 39 -11.92 1.16 -4.71
C THR A 39 -11.42 1.91 -3.47
N ASN A 40 -11.58 1.32 -2.28
CA ASN A 40 -11.20 1.94 -1.01
C ASN A 40 -9.75 1.64 -0.58
N ALA A 41 -8.99 0.87 -1.36
CA ALA A 41 -7.61 0.52 -1.03
C ALA A 41 -6.63 1.54 -1.63
N ASP A 42 -5.71 2.10 -0.84
CA ASP A 42 -4.70 3.03 -1.34
C ASP A 42 -3.56 2.31 -2.10
N VAL A 43 -3.28 1.05 -1.74
CA VAL A 43 -2.23 0.20 -2.32
C VAL A 43 -2.69 -1.25 -2.33
N ILE A 44 -2.25 -2.01 -3.33
CA ILE A 44 -2.60 -3.41 -3.51
C ILE A 44 -1.41 -4.30 -3.18
N LEU A 45 -1.60 -5.24 -2.25
CA LEU A 45 -0.65 -6.33 -2.00
C LEU A 45 -1.09 -7.54 -2.82
N HIS A 46 -0.50 -7.70 -4.02
CA HIS A 46 -0.83 -8.83 -4.87
C HIS A 46 0.01 -10.05 -4.48
N VAL A 47 -0.62 -11.01 -3.81
CA VAL A 47 0.00 -12.29 -3.47
C VAL A 47 0.05 -13.19 -4.71
N VAL A 48 1.26 -13.54 -5.14
CA VAL A 48 1.54 -14.39 -6.30
C VAL A 48 2.25 -15.65 -5.82
N ASP A 49 1.90 -16.81 -6.37
CA ASP A 49 2.66 -18.04 -6.14
C ASP A 49 3.95 -18.03 -6.97
N ALA A 50 5.04 -17.53 -6.38
CA ALA A 50 6.32 -17.43 -7.07
C ALA A 50 6.92 -18.80 -7.44
N SER A 51 6.43 -19.89 -6.86
CA SER A 51 6.87 -21.23 -7.23
C SER A 51 6.36 -21.69 -8.59
N GLY A 52 5.34 -21.03 -9.16
CA GLY A 52 4.68 -21.52 -10.37
C GLY A 52 4.02 -22.89 -10.15
N GLY A 53 3.67 -23.20 -8.90
CA GLY A 53 3.06 -24.46 -8.48
C GLY A 53 1.53 -24.43 -8.45
N THR A 54 0.91 -23.38 -8.98
CA THR A 54 -0.53 -23.26 -9.18
C THR A 54 -0.81 -22.74 -10.59
N ASP A 55 -1.85 -23.23 -11.24
CA ASP A 55 -2.32 -22.68 -12.50
C ASP A 55 -3.20 -21.41 -12.31
N ALA A 56 -3.68 -20.84 -13.40
CA ALA A 56 -4.51 -19.63 -13.42
C ALA A 56 -5.86 -19.78 -12.68
N GLU A 57 -6.32 -21.00 -12.41
CA GLU A 57 -7.51 -21.27 -11.60
C GLU A 57 -7.18 -21.51 -10.12
N GLY A 58 -5.90 -21.49 -9.76
CA GLY A 58 -5.40 -21.76 -8.41
C GLY A 58 -5.29 -23.25 -8.08
N GLU A 59 -5.38 -24.14 -9.08
CA GLU A 59 -5.24 -25.57 -8.88
C GLU A 59 -3.75 -25.97 -8.84
N PRO A 60 -3.35 -26.92 -7.98
CA PRO A 60 -1.94 -27.28 -7.84
C PRO A 60 -1.37 -27.97 -9.10
N VAL A 61 -0.20 -27.50 -9.55
CA VAL A 61 0.61 -28.08 -10.63
C VAL A 61 2.04 -28.37 -10.14
N GLU A 62 2.92 -28.91 -10.99
CA GLU A 62 4.32 -29.08 -10.57
C GLU A 62 5.01 -27.70 -10.47
N VAL A 63 5.97 -27.57 -9.55
CA VAL A 63 6.71 -26.32 -9.35
C VAL A 63 7.44 -25.93 -10.64
N GLY A 64 7.21 -24.70 -11.10
CA GLY A 64 7.76 -24.15 -12.35
C GLY A 64 6.96 -24.49 -13.60
N ASP A 65 5.79 -25.15 -13.49
CA ASP A 65 4.93 -25.43 -14.65
C ASP A 65 4.13 -24.19 -15.10
N HIS A 66 3.89 -23.24 -14.19
CA HIS A 66 3.20 -21.98 -14.46
C HIS A 66 4.14 -20.78 -14.32
N ASP A 67 3.97 -19.76 -15.16
CA ASP A 67 4.74 -18.51 -15.10
C ASP A 67 4.02 -17.50 -14.20
N PRO A 68 4.55 -17.18 -12.99
CA PRO A 68 3.89 -16.25 -12.08
C PRO A 68 3.81 -14.82 -12.61
N VAL A 69 4.59 -14.46 -13.65
CA VAL A 69 4.46 -13.16 -14.32
C VAL A 69 3.13 -13.06 -15.08
N GLU A 70 2.61 -14.17 -15.58
CA GLU A 70 1.30 -14.20 -16.23
C GLU A 70 0.17 -13.87 -15.24
N ASP A 71 0.26 -14.35 -13.99
CA ASP A 71 -0.72 -14.02 -12.94
C ASP A 71 -0.71 -12.52 -12.60
N LEU A 72 0.48 -11.95 -12.47
CA LEU A 72 0.64 -10.51 -12.25
C LEU A 72 0.03 -9.71 -13.40
N GLN A 73 0.39 -10.04 -14.64
CA GLN A 73 -0.14 -9.36 -15.82
C GLN A 73 -1.66 -9.48 -15.91
N PHE A 74 -2.20 -10.66 -15.60
CA PHE A 74 -3.64 -10.91 -15.60
C PHE A 74 -4.39 -9.97 -14.64
N VAL A 75 -3.92 -9.84 -13.38
CA VAL A 75 -4.55 -8.95 -12.40
C VAL A 75 -4.46 -7.49 -12.83
N GLU A 76 -3.31 -7.06 -13.36
CA GLU A 76 -3.14 -5.71 -13.89
C GLU A 76 -4.13 -5.40 -15.03
N GLU A 77 -4.27 -6.31 -16.00
CA GLU A 77 -5.19 -6.16 -17.13
C GLU A 77 -6.66 -6.13 -16.69
N GLU A 78 -7.07 -6.99 -15.76
CA GLU A 78 -8.44 -7.00 -15.23
C GLU A 78 -8.76 -5.69 -14.48
N MET A 79 -7.81 -5.13 -13.73
CA MET A 79 -7.97 -3.85 -13.06
C MET A 79 -8.06 -2.68 -14.05
N ASP A 80 -7.27 -2.72 -15.12
CA ASP A 80 -7.32 -1.71 -16.20
C ASP A 80 -8.68 -1.73 -16.90
N LEU A 81 -9.16 -2.92 -17.26
CA LEU A 81 -10.45 -3.11 -17.92
C LEU A 81 -11.62 -2.73 -16.99
N TRP A 82 -11.51 -3.02 -15.70
CA TRP A 82 -12.48 -2.56 -14.71
C TRP A 82 -12.57 -1.04 -14.68
N LEU A 83 -11.44 -0.34 -14.58
CA LEU A 83 -11.43 1.11 -14.51
C LEU A 83 -11.86 1.73 -15.85
N ALA A 84 -11.47 1.13 -16.98
CA ALA A 84 -11.95 1.51 -18.30
C ALA A 84 -13.48 1.41 -18.39
N SER A 85 -14.09 0.37 -17.80
CA SER A 85 -15.54 0.25 -17.73
C SER A 85 -16.19 1.36 -16.88
N ILE A 86 -15.53 1.84 -15.82
CA ILE A 86 -16.00 2.99 -15.04
C ILE A 86 -15.96 4.25 -15.89
N VAL A 87 -14.84 4.50 -16.58
CA VAL A 87 -14.68 5.65 -17.48
C VAL A 87 -15.73 5.61 -18.59
N GLU A 88 -15.90 4.47 -19.25
CA GLU A 88 -16.86 4.31 -20.34
C GLU A 88 -18.30 4.60 -19.90
N ARG A 89 -18.73 4.04 -18.76
CA ARG A 89 -20.10 4.22 -18.24
C ARG A 89 -20.41 5.68 -17.91
N ASN A 90 -19.39 6.45 -17.50
CA ASN A 90 -19.56 7.84 -17.10
C ASN A 90 -19.16 8.83 -18.21
N TRP A 91 -18.59 8.38 -19.33
CA TRP A 91 -18.04 9.27 -20.37
C TRP A 91 -19.06 10.25 -20.96
N GLU A 92 -20.34 9.85 -21.03
CA GLU A 92 -21.41 10.71 -21.55
C GLU A 92 -21.59 11.99 -20.72
N SER A 93 -21.21 12.02 -19.43
CA SER A 93 -21.21 13.27 -18.65
C SER A 93 -20.14 14.24 -19.14
N VAL A 94 -18.92 13.75 -19.36
CA VAL A 94 -17.78 14.53 -19.86
C VAL A 94 -18.08 15.08 -21.25
N GLU A 95 -18.63 14.27 -22.15
CA GLU A 95 -19.03 14.74 -23.49
C GLU A 95 -20.12 15.83 -23.46
N ARG A 96 -20.99 15.81 -22.46
CA ARG A 96 -22.02 16.84 -22.29
C ARG A 96 -21.40 18.12 -21.69
N ALA A 97 -20.51 17.97 -20.72
CA ALA A 97 -19.79 19.07 -20.09
C ALA A 97 -18.87 19.81 -21.08
N SER A 98 -18.24 19.09 -22.02
CA SER A 98 -17.32 19.65 -23.03
C SER A 98 -17.94 20.71 -23.96
N ARG A 99 -19.27 20.83 -23.98
CA ARG A 99 -20.00 21.85 -24.74
C ARG A 99 -20.04 23.21 -24.04
N SER A 100 -19.67 23.25 -22.76
CA SER A 100 -19.58 24.47 -21.97
C SER A 100 -18.31 25.24 -22.34
N PRO A 101 -18.35 26.59 -22.43
CA PRO A 101 -17.14 27.39 -22.60
C PRO A 101 -16.21 27.36 -21.36
N ASP A 102 -16.73 26.97 -20.20
CA ASP A 102 -15.99 26.86 -18.93
C ASP A 102 -15.53 25.40 -18.67
N PHE A 103 -15.51 24.54 -19.70
CA PHE A 103 -15.09 23.14 -19.55
C PHE A 103 -13.61 23.03 -19.21
N ASP A 104 -13.33 22.28 -18.15
CA ASP A 104 -12.00 21.86 -17.75
C ASP A 104 -11.97 20.34 -17.65
N ILE A 105 -11.09 19.70 -18.43
CA ILE A 105 -11.01 18.24 -18.47
C ILE A 105 -10.37 17.68 -17.21
N ASP A 106 -9.44 18.41 -16.58
CA ASP A 106 -8.79 17.99 -15.34
C ASP A 106 -9.82 17.93 -14.21
N GLU A 107 -10.69 18.95 -14.10
CA GLU A 107 -11.77 19.01 -13.11
C GLU A 107 -12.80 17.89 -13.33
N GLU A 108 -13.31 17.73 -14.55
CA GLU A 108 -14.35 16.74 -14.87
C GLU A 108 -13.86 15.29 -14.70
N LEU A 109 -12.61 14.99 -15.07
CA LEU A 109 -12.03 13.67 -14.85
C LEU A 109 -11.73 13.43 -13.38
N THR A 110 -11.30 14.44 -12.63
CA THR A 110 -11.11 14.32 -11.18
C THR A 110 -12.43 14.00 -10.49
N GLU A 111 -13.51 14.73 -10.80
CA GLU A 111 -14.83 14.46 -10.24
C GLU A 111 -15.32 13.05 -10.58
N MET A 112 -15.07 12.57 -11.80
CA MET A 112 -15.43 11.20 -12.20
C MET A 112 -14.63 10.14 -11.43
N LEU A 113 -13.32 10.36 -11.26
CA LEU A 113 -12.38 9.34 -10.79
C LEU A 113 -12.05 9.43 -9.30
N THR A 114 -12.53 10.47 -8.60
CA THR A 114 -12.41 10.58 -7.13
C THR A 114 -13.01 9.36 -6.44
N GLY A 115 -14.07 8.79 -7.03
CA GLY A 115 -14.70 7.57 -6.55
C GLY A 115 -13.76 6.37 -6.49
N VAL A 116 -12.68 6.32 -7.29
CA VAL A 116 -11.65 5.27 -7.27
C VAL A 116 -10.36 5.70 -6.58
N GLY A 117 -10.38 6.82 -5.85
CA GLY A 117 -9.24 7.35 -5.11
C GLY A 117 -8.25 8.15 -5.96
N ALA A 118 -8.58 8.51 -7.20
CA ALA A 118 -7.70 9.37 -8.00
C ALA A 118 -7.74 10.82 -7.47
N THR A 119 -6.57 11.45 -7.33
CA THR A 119 -6.44 12.85 -6.96
C THR A 119 -6.35 13.76 -8.20
N GLU A 120 -6.54 15.08 -8.00
CA GLU A 120 -6.27 16.09 -9.05
C GLU A 120 -4.86 15.93 -9.65
N LEU A 121 -3.88 15.59 -8.79
CA LEU A 121 -2.50 15.40 -9.21
C LEU A 121 -2.33 14.17 -10.10
N ASP A 122 -3.04 13.08 -9.80
CA ASP A 122 -3.00 11.84 -10.59
C ASP A 122 -3.59 12.06 -11.98
N VAL A 123 -4.73 12.75 -12.05
CA VAL A 123 -5.38 13.12 -13.31
C VAL A 123 -4.47 14.02 -14.14
N ALA A 124 -3.96 15.11 -13.54
CA ALA A 124 -3.09 16.05 -14.24
C ALA A 124 -1.77 15.41 -14.72
N ARG A 125 -1.21 14.45 -13.97
CA ARG A 125 -0.03 13.68 -14.39
C ARG A 125 -0.36 12.72 -15.52
N THR A 126 -1.52 12.06 -15.45
CA THR A 126 -1.97 11.11 -16.47
C THR A 126 -2.23 11.79 -17.80
N LEU A 127 -2.96 12.91 -17.81
CA LEU A 127 -3.21 13.68 -19.03
C LEU A 127 -1.91 14.18 -19.66
N ARG A 128 -0.85 14.44 -18.88
CA ARG A 128 0.46 14.79 -19.45
C ARG A 128 1.21 13.59 -20.04
N ALA A 129 0.88 12.38 -19.63
CA ALA A 129 1.56 11.15 -20.04
C ALA A 129 0.93 10.53 -21.31
N VAL A 130 -0.37 10.73 -21.52
CA VAL A 130 -1.11 10.14 -22.64
C VAL A 130 -1.40 11.15 -23.75
N GLU A 131 -1.40 10.68 -25.00
CA GLU A 131 -1.86 11.48 -26.13
C GLU A 131 -3.39 11.34 -26.27
N TYR A 132 -4.10 12.45 -26.35
CA TYR A 132 -5.56 12.45 -26.48
C TYR A 132 -6.07 13.61 -27.36
N PRO A 133 -7.23 13.44 -28.02
CA PRO A 133 -7.88 14.52 -28.75
C PRO A 133 -8.37 15.66 -27.84
N GLU A 134 -8.25 16.92 -28.28
CA GLU A 134 -8.72 18.08 -27.51
C GLU A 134 -10.23 18.03 -27.18
N ASP A 135 -11.04 17.46 -28.07
CA ASP A 135 -12.48 17.31 -27.86
C ASP A 135 -12.78 15.91 -27.29
N PRO A 136 -13.33 15.80 -26.06
CA PRO A 136 -13.73 14.52 -25.45
C PRO A 136 -14.64 13.65 -26.32
N ILE A 137 -15.41 14.25 -27.22
CA ILE A 137 -16.29 13.52 -28.16
C ILE A 137 -15.48 12.70 -29.17
N GLN A 138 -14.22 13.05 -29.41
CA GLN A 138 -13.33 12.35 -30.32
C GLN A 138 -12.54 11.23 -29.64
N TRP A 139 -12.69 11.05 -28.33
CA TRP A 139 -12.00 9.99 -27.61
C TRP A 139 -12.55 8.62 -28.03
N THR A 140 -11.63 7.69 -28.31
CA THR A 140 -11.96 6.32 -28.68
C THR A 140 -11.95 5.46 -27.43
N ASP A 141 -12.35 4.19 -27.57
CA ASP A 141 -12.22 3.19 -26.51
C ASP A 141 -10.75 3.07 -26.06
N GLU A 142 -9.83 3.03 -27.02
CA GLU A 142 -8.38 2.99 -26.78
C GLU A 142 -7.87 4.18 -25.95
N HIS A 143 -8.30 5.42 -26.25
CA HIS A 143 -7.91 6.59 -25.43
C HIS A 143 -8.41 6.47 -23.98
N ARG A 144 -9.62 5.91 -23.79
CA ARG A 144 -10.23 5.75 -22.46
C ARG A 144 -9.60 4.60 -21.68
N GLU A 145 -9.23 3.51 -22.35
CA GLU A 145 -8.46 2.40 -21.77
C GLU A 145 -7.05 2.85 -21.36
N MET A 146 -6.37 3.64 -22.19
CA MET A 146 -5.07 4.23 -21.84
C MET A 146 -5.16 5.17 -20.62
N LEU A 147 -6.18 6.04 -20.58
CA LEU A 147 -6.47 6.89 -19.42
C LEU A 147 -6.68 6.02 -18.17
N ALA A 148 -7.51 4.99 -18.26
CA ALA A 148 -7.80 4.09 -17.15
C ALA A 148 -6.54 3.38 -16.65
N GLY A 149 -5.72 2.81 -17.55
CA GLY A 149 -4.50 2.11 -17.15
C GLY A 149 -3.51 3.02 -16.39
N GLU A 150 -3.30 4.23 -16.90
CA GLU A 150 -2.42 5.21 -16.23
C GLU A 150 -2.98 5.70 -14.90
N ILE A 151 -4.29 5.91 -14.79
CA ILE A 151 -4.92 6.25 -13.50
C ILE A 151 -4.78 5.10 -12.53
N ARG A 152 -5.08 3.86 -12.93
CA ARG A 152 -4.96 2.67 -12.07
C ARG A 152 -3.54 2.52 -11.54
N ALA A 153 -2.53 2.67 -12.39
CA ALA A 153 -1.14 2.58 -11.98
C ALA A 153 -0.74 3.60 -10.91
N ARG A 154 -1.42 4.76 -10.87
CA ARG A 154 -1.17 5.84 -9.89
C ARG A 154 -2.02 5.70 -8.64
N SER A 155 -3.32 5.45 -8.79
CA SER A 155 -4.27 5.42 -7.68
C SER A 155 -4.36 4.06 -6.99
N LYS A 156 -3.90 2.99 -7.64
CA LYS A 156 -3.88 1.61 -7.14
C LYS A 156 -2.52 0.95 -7.44
N PRO A 157 -1.41 1.50 -6.92
CA PRO A 157 -0.11 0.88 -7.11
C PRO A 157 -0.07 -0.52 -6.49
N ILE A 158 0.74 -1.40 -7.06
CA ILE A 158 0.82 -2.82 -6.69
C ILE A 158 2.20 -3.15 -6.12
N VAL A 159 2.22 -3.67 -4.90
CA VAL A 159 3.35 -4.40 -4.32
C VAL A 159 3.14 -5.89 -4.57
N VAL A 160 4.13 -6.55 -5.18
CA VAL A 160 4.03 -7.98 -5.49
C VAL A 160 4.59 -8.77 -4.31
N VAL A 161 3.71 -9.54 -3.67
CA VAL A 161 4.07 -10.47 -2.60
C VAL A 161 4.37 -11.82 -3.25
N ALA A 162 5.64 -12.04 -3.59
CA ALA A 162 6.13 -13.25 -4.25
C ALA A 162 6.23 -14.40 -3.23
N ASN A 163 5.08 -15.00 -2.91
CA ASN A 163 4.93 -15.98 -1.85
C ASN A 163 5.46 -17.36 -2.27
N LYS A 164 5.72 -18.22 -1.28
CA LYS A 164 6.39 -19.53 -1.44
C LYS A 164 7.83 -19.40 -1.92
N ALA A 165 8.52 -18.32 -1.54
CA ALA A 165 9.94 -18.12 -1.83
C ALA A 165 10.83 -19.29 -1.35
N ASP A 166 10.38 -20.05 -0.34
CA ASP A 166 11.04 -21.24 0.18
C ASP A 166 11.17 -22.41 -0.82
N VAL A 167 10.34 -22.43 -1.87
CA VAL A 167 10.36 -23.47 -2.91
C VAL A 167 10.39 -22.88 -4.32
N ALA A 168 10.43 -21.57 -4.45
CA ALA A 168 10.37 -20.89 -5.73
C ALA A 168 11.68 -21.04 -6.52
N PRO A 169 11.61 -21.32 -7.83
CA PRO A 169 12.78 -21.20 -8.70
C PRO A 169 13.33 -19.75 -8.67
N PRO A 170 14.66 -19.56 -8.52
CA PRO A 170 15.25 -18.21 -8.50
C PRO A 170 14.91 -17.36 -9.73
N GLU A 171 14.77 -18.00 -10.89
CA GLU A 171 14.36 -17.36 -12.15
C GLU A 171 12.98 -16.71 -12.08
N ASN A 172 12.03 -17.32 -11.36
CA ASN A 172 10.68 -16.78 -11.21
C ASN A 172 10.69 -15.54 -10.31
N LEU A 173 11.41 -15.60 -9.19
CA LEU A 173 11.59 -14.46 -8.30
C LEU A 173 12.27 -13.29 -9.02
N GLN A 174 13.28 -13.59 -9.85
CA GLN A 174 13.94 -12.60 -10.67
C GLN A 174 12.99 -12.00 -11.71
N ALA A 175 12.22 -12.82 -12.42
CA ALA A 175 11.29 -12.35 -13.45
C ALA A 175 10.20 -11.43 -12.86
N LEU A 176 9.64 -11.78 -11.70
CA LEU A 176 8.70 -10.92 -10.98
C LEU A 176 9.34 -9.58 -10.60
N LYS A 177 10.56 -9.60 -10.03
CA LYS A 177 11.29 -8.39 -9.63
C LYS A 177 11.66 -7.51 -10.83
N GLU A 178 11.97 -8.09 -11.98
CA GLU A 178 12.23 -7.37 -13.23
C GLU A 178 10.96 -6.74 -13.82
N ARG A 179 9.79 -7.39 -13.65
CA ARG A 179 8.50 -6.87 -14.11
C ARG A 179 7.95 -5.77 -13.19
N ASN A 180 8.13 -5.91 -11.88
CA ASN A 180 7.73 -4.94 -10.86
C ASN A 180 8.82 -4.84 -9.78
N GLU A 181 9.47 -3.68 -9.69
CA GLU A 181 10.54 -3.44 -8.73
C GLU A 181 10.06 -3.52 -7.27
N ALA A 182 8.78 -3.29 -6.99
CA ALA A 182 8.14 -3.47 -5.68
C ALA A 182 7.75 -4.93 -5.39
N THR A 183 8.49 -5.90 -5.95
CA THR A 183 8.35 -7.32 -5.62
C THR A 183 9.17 -7.68 -4.38
N ILE A 184 8.52 -8.31 -3.39
CA ILE A 184 9.12 -8.80 -2.16
C ILE A 184 8.97 -10.33 -2.08
N PRO A 185 10.08 -11.10 -2.02
CA PRO A 185 10.03 -12.54 -1.76
C PRO A 185 9.47 -12.82 -0.36
N VAL A 186 8.47 -13.69 -0.27
CA VAL A 186 7.75 -13.96 0.98
C VAL A 186 7.62 -15.45 1.26
N THR A 187 7.75 -15.81 2.53
CA THR A 187 7.28 -17.10 3.07
C THR A 187 6.17 -16.85 4.10
N ALA A 188 4.92 -16.81 3.64
CA ALA A 188 3.77 -16.50 4.50
C ALA A 188 3.53 -17.60 5.56
N ASP A 189 3.71 -18.87 5.19
CA ASP A 189 3.60 -19.99 6.13
C ASP A 189 4.75 -19.97 7.16
N GLY A 190 5.94 -19.55 6.74
CA GLY A 190 7.09 -19.32 7.63
C GLY A 190 6.81 -18.23 8.67
N GLU A 191 6.31 -17.07 8.24
CA GLU A 191 5.90 -15.98 9.14
C GLU A 191 4.84 -16.45 10.14
N LEU A 192 3.80 -17.13 9.67
CA LEU A 192 2.74 -17.65 10.52
C LEU A 192 3.27 -18.66 11.54
N ALA A 193 4.19 -19.54 11.14
CA ALA A 193 4.81 -20.51 12.01
C ALA A 193 5.68 -19.83 13.09
N LEU A 194 6.46 -18.82 12.73
CA LEU A 194 7.27 -18.06 13.69
C LEU A 194 6.42 -17.30 14.69
N ARG A 195 5.36 -16.59 14.25
CA ARG A 195 4.44 -15.88 15.15
C ARG A 195 3.79 -16.83 16.16
N ARG A 196 3.29 -17.98 15.69
CA ARG A 196 2.72 -19.01 16.59
C ARG A 196 3.75 -19.58 17.55
N ALA A 197 4.99 -19.77 17.10
CA ALA A 197 6.07 -20.26 17.94
C ALA A 197 6.48 -19.22 19.00
N ALA A 198 6.49 -17.92 18.66
CA ALA A 198 6.78 -16.82 19.58
C ALA A 198 5.67 -16.69 20.64
N GLU A 199 4.40 -16.73 20.23
CA GLU A 199 3.25 -16.78 21.15
C GLU A 199 3.31 -17.98 22.11
N ALA A 200 3.79 -19.12 21.63
CA ALA A 200 3.99 -20.32 22.44
C ALA A 200 5.26 -20.27 23.32
N GLY A 201 6.07 -19.22 23.23
CA GLY A 201 7.34 -19.07 23.94
C GLY A 201 8.43 -20.06 23.49
N ALA A 202 8.32 -20.59 22.27
CA ALA A 202 9.29 -21.52 21.70
C ALA A 202 10.46 -20.81 21.00
N VAL A 203 10.19 -19.64 20.41
CA VAL A 203 11.19 -18.78 19.78
C VAL A 203 11.07 -17.34 20.30
N ASP A 204 12.18 -16.61 20.24
CA ASP A 204 12.22 -15.15 20.34
C ASP A 204 12.27 -14.60 18.91
N TYR A 205 11.18 -13.95 18.51
CA TYR A 205 10.95 -13.41 17.17
C TYR A 205 9.92 -12.30 17.24
N ASP A 206 10.25 -11.15 16.65
CA ASP A 206 9.32 -10.06 16.42
C ASP A 206 9.16 -9.86 14.90
N PRO A 207 7.94 -9.62 14.37
CA PRO A 207 7.71 -9.46 12.94
C PRO A 207 8.67 -8.48 12.26
N GLY A 208 9.28 -8.93 11.16
CA GLY A 208 10.28 -8.14 10.42
C GLY A 208 11.71 -8.29 10.94
N ASP A 209 11.95 -9.07 12.00
CA ASP A 209 13.31 -9.43 12.39
C ASP A 209 14.00 -10.25 11.27
N PRO A 210 15.31 -10.04 11.04
CA PRO A 210 16.06 -10.75 10.00
C PRO A 210 16.42 -12.19 10.39
N ASP A 211 16.25 -12.56 11.67
CA ASP A 211 16.43 -13.92 12.19
C ASP A 211 15.61 -14.08 13.48
N PHE A 212 15.61 -15.27 14.06
CA PHE A 212 14.96 -15.58 15.34
C PHE A 212 15.88 -16.41 16.24
N GLU A 213 15.56 -16.53 17.53
CA GLU A 213 16.27 -17.41 18.45
C GLU A 213 15.35 -18.52 18.98
N VAL A 214 15.83 -19.76 19.05
CA VAL A 214 15.05 -20.86 19.66
C VAL A 214 15.33 -20.88 21.17
N VAL A 215 14.34 -20.53 21.97
CA VAL A 215 14.49 -20.33 23.43
C VAL A 215 13.93 -21.47 24.28
N ALA A 216 13.24 -22.43 23.66
CA ALA A 216 12.70 -23.62 24.34
C ALA A 216 13.12 -24.93 23.65
N GLU A 217 12.89 -26.06 24.33
CA GLU A 217 13.04 -27.38 23.72
C GLU A 217 11.96 -27.61 22.68
N VAL A 218 12.38 -27.84 21.44
CA VAL A 218 11.51 -28.17 20.31
C VAL A 218 11.75 -29.60 19.84
N SER A 219 10.71 -30.22 19.29
CA SER A 219 10.83 -31.54 18.65
C SER A 219 11.72 -31.49 17.40
N ASP A 220 12.21 -32.65 16.95
CA ASP A 220 13.06 -32.71 15.76
C ASP A 220 12.33 -32.21 14.51
N GLN A 221 11.03 -32.50 14.38
CA GLN A 221 10.20 -31.99 13.28
C GLN A 221 10.07 -30.46 13.31
N GLN A 222 9.87 -29.87 14.49
CA GLN A 222 9.83 -28.41 14.62
C GLN A 222 11.18 -27.79 14.31
N ARG A 223 12.28 -28.40 14.76
CA ARG A 223 13.63 -27.94 14.46
C ARG A 223 13.92 -27.93 12.96
N GLU A 224 13.51 -28.97 12.24
CA GLU A 224 13.62 -29.03 10.78
C GLU A 224 12.79 -27.95 10.09
N GLY A 225 11.55 -27.70 10.55
CA GLY A 225 10.71 -26.64 10.01
C GLY A 225 11.31 -25.25 10.22
N LEU A 226 11.76 -24.95 11.44
CA LEU A 226 12.44 -23.69 11.77
C LEU A 226 13.73 -23.50 10.97
N GLN A 227 14.47 -24.58 10.72
CA GLN A 227 15.69 -24.52 9.91
C GLN A 227 15.39 -24.09 8.46
N ARG A 228 14.31 -24.59 7.84
CA ARG A 228 13.90 -24.16 6.50
C ARG A 228 13.53 -22.68 6.47
N ILE A 229 12.78 -22.21 7.47
CA ILE A 229 12.40 -20.80 7.57
C ILE A 229 13.67 -19.94 7.69
N ARG A 230 14.63 -20.35 8.52
CA ARG A 230 15.90 -19.63 8.69
C ARG A 230 16.72 -19.56 7.41
N GLU A 231 16.69 -20.59 6.56
CA GLU A 231 17.38 -20.59 5.26
C GLU A 231 16.82 -19.49 4.35
N VAL A 232 15.50 -19.36 4.29
CA VAL A 232 14.80 -18.29 3.54
C VAL A 232 15.13 -16.92 4.10
N MET A 233 15.08 -16.76 5.43
CA MET A 233 15.42 -15.48 6.09
C MET A 233 16.87 -15.08 5.84
N ALA A 234 17.80 -16.04 5.83
CA ALA A 234 19.20 -15.78 5.52
C ALA A 234 19.43 -15.34 4.07
N GLU A 235 18.58 -15.80 3.14
CA GLU A 235 18.64 -15.43 1.72
C GLU A 235 18.00 -14.08 1.44
N HIS A 236 16.84 -13.80 2.05
CA HIS A 236 16.02 -12.62 1.72
C HIS A 236 16.02 -11.52 2.79
N GLY A 237 16.67 -11.73 3.94
CA GLY A 237 16.74 -10.73 5.02
C GLY A 237 15.56 -10.74 5.99
N GLY A 238 14.69 -11.75 5.91
CA GLY A 238 13.52 -11.92 6.76
C GLY A 238 12.50 -12.86 6.12
N THR A 239 11.28 -12.93 6.66
CA THR A 239 10.18 -13.69 6.03
C THR A 239 9.51 -12.92 4.88
N GLY A 240 9.80 -11.63 4.75
CA GLY A 240 9.29 -10.71 3.73
C GLY A 240 7.88 -10.17 3.97
N VAL A 241 7.11 -10.70 4.94
CA VAL A 241 5.73 -10.23 5.19
C VAL A 241 5.72 -8.79 5.71
N GLN A 242 6.51 -8.49 6.75
CA GLN A 242 6.60 -7.13 7.29
C GLN A 242 7.25 -6.17 6.27
N GLU A 243 8.28 -6.64 5.55
CA GLU A 243 8.92 -5.86 4.47
C GLU A 243 7.94 -5.49 3.36
N ALA A 244 7.01 -6.38 2.98
CA ALA A 244 5.98 -6.06 1.99
C ALA A 244 5.00 -4.98 2.47
N LEU A 245 4.64 -5.00 3.76
CA LEU A 245 3.82 -3.96 4.38
C LEU A 245 4.57 -2.62 4.44
N ASP A 246 5.83 -2.66 4.87
CA ASP A 246 6.68 -1.47 4.96
C ASP A 246 6.94 -0.88 3.56
N THR A 247 7.21 -1.71 2.55
CA THR A 247 7.36 -1.28 1.14
C THR A 247 6.08 -0.62 0.65
N ALA A 248 4.91 -1.18 0.97
CA ALA A 248 3.63 -0.60 0.58
C ALA A 248 3.42 0.80 1.17
N VAL A 249 3.76 0.99 2.44
CA VAL A 249 3.58 2.26 3.15
C VAL A 249 4.66 3.28 2.81
N TYR A 250 5.93 2.92 2.98
CA TYR A 250 7.03 3.88 2.93
C TYR A 250 7.60 4.08 1.52
N ASP A 251 7.61 3.04 0.69
CA ASP A 251 8.26 3.13 -0.64
C ASP A 251 7.24 3.37 -1.77
N VAL A 252 6.06 2.76 -1.69
CA VAL A 252 5.05 2.83 -2.76
C VAL A 252 4.07 3.98 -2.54
N LEU A 253 3.50 4.09 -1.33
CA LEU A 253 2.65 5.22 -0.96
C LEU A 253 3.45 6.48 -0.61
N ASP A 254 4.77 6.34 -0.41
CA ASP A 254 5.66 7.44 -0.01
C ASP A 254 5.16 8.15 1.25
N HIS A 255 4.72 7.35 2.25
CA HIS A 255 4.28 7.87 3.53
C HIS A 255 5.43 7.96 4.53
N LEU A 256 5.31 8.88 5.47
CA LEU A 256 6.20 9.05 6.61
C LEU A 256 5.43 8.98 7.93
N THR A 257 6.11 8.56 9.00
CA THR A 257 5.54 8.51 10.36
C THR A 257 5.87 9.79 11.13
N VAL A 258 4.85 10.44 11.69
CA VAL A 258 5.01 11.62 12.56
C VAL A 258 4.35 11.40 13.91
N TYR A 259 4.97 11.92 14.97
CA TYR A 259 4.52 11.79 16.35
C TYR A 259 4.02 13.13 16.91
N PRO A 260 2.70 13.37 16.97
CA PRO A 260 2.16 14.55 17.61
C PRO A 260 2.25 14.46 19.13
N VAL A 261 2.64 15.56 19.78
CA VAL A 261 2.74 15.66 21.25
C VAL A 261 2.10 16.96 21.76
N GLN A 262 1.69 16.97 23.03
CA GLN A 262 1.19 18.18 23.69
C GLN A 262 2.29 18.92 24.45
N ASP A 263 3.20 18.18 25.08
CA ASP A 263 4.39 18.70 25.76
C ASP A 263 5.66 18.38 24.96
N GLU A 264 6.32 19.42 24.47
CA GLU A 264 7.53 19.34 23.64
C GLU A 264 8.78 18.95 24.42
N THR A 265 8.76 19.05 25.76
CA THR A 265 9.93 18.74 26.59
C THR A 265 9.96 17.28 27.02
N GLY A 266 8.81 16.74 27.42
CA GLY A 266 8.62 15.35 27.82
C GLY A 266 8.13 14.43 26.70
N TRP A 267 7.75 15.01 25.55
CA TRP A 267 7.12 14.32 24.42
C TRP A 267 5.85 13.58 24.85
N THR A 268 5.04 14.21 25.70
CA THR A 268 3.85 13.59 26.29
C THR A 268 2.54 14.23 25.83
N ASP A 269 1.45 13.49 26.00
CA ASP A 269 0.09 14.05 26.05
C ASP A 269 -0.23 14.68 27.43
N GLY A 270 -1.46 15.18 27.58
CA GLY A 270 -1.99 15.73 28.82
C GLY A 270 -2.21 14.70 29.94
N GLN A 271 -2.08 13.41 29.65
CA GLN A 271 -2.11 12.31 30.64
C GLN A 271 -0.70 11.88 31.07
N GLY A 272 0.35 12.40 30.42
CA GLY A 272 1.75 12.02 30.65
C GLY A 272 2.21 10.80 29.86
N THR A 273 1.44 10.34 28.87
CA THR A 273 1.82 9.25 27.96
C THR A 273 2.86 9.76 26.98
N VAL A 274 4.05 9.14 26.95
CA VAL A 274 5.13 9.50 26.01
C VAL A 274 4.79 8.99 24.62
N LEU A 275 4.92 9.85 23.60
CA LEU A 275 4.62 9.58 22.18
C LEU A 275 3.28 8.84 22.03
N PRO A 276 2.16 9.50 22.38
CA PRO A 276 0.85 8.86 22.51
C PRO A 276 0.44 8.19 21.19
N ASP A 277 0.58 8.93 20.10
CA ASP A 277 0.09 8.59 18.77
C ASP A 277 1.22 8.65 17.73
N ALA A 278 1.00 7.95 16.62
CA ALA A 278 1.86 7.94 15.46
C ALA A 278 0.96 7.97 14.22
N PHE A 279 1.21 8.89 13.30
CA PHE A 279 0.41 9.10 12.10
C PHE A 279 1.25 8.86 10.86
N LEU A 280 0.70 8.11 9.90
CA LEU A 280 1.23 8.01 8.55
C LEU A 280 0.68 9.18 7.74
N LEU A 281 1.55 9.94 7.10
CA LEU A 281 1.22 11.08 6.26
C LEU A 281 1.95 10.97 4.92
N PRO A 282 1.36 11.42 3.80
CA PRO A 282 2.08 11.49 2.53
C PRO A 282 3.34 12.36 2.62
N ASP A 283 4.37 12.03 1.84
CA ASP A 283 5.54 12.88 1.66
C ASP A 283 5.14 14.31 1.23
N GLY A 284 5.90 15.29 1.71
CA GLY A 284 5.57 16.71 1.53
C GLY A 284 4.47 17.23 2.47
N SER A 285 3.91 16.41 3.35
CA SER A 285 2.95 16.87 4.38
C SER A 285 3.55 17.92 5.30
N THR A 286 2.74 18.89 5.69
CA THR A 286 3.12 20.02 6.56
C THR A 286 2.60 19.83 7.98
N PRO A 287 3.05 20.66 8.95
CA PRO A 287 2.48 20.64 10.30
C PRO A 287 0.97 20.90 10.36
N ARG A 288 0.42 21.58 9.35
CA ARG A 288 -1.02 21.78 9.25
C ARG A 288 -1.75 20.51 8.83
N ASP A 289 -1.17 19.72 7.93
CA ASP A 289 -1.73 18.43 7.52
C ASP A 289 -1.72 17.45 8.70
N LEU A 290 -0.63 17.42 9.47
CA LEU A 290 -0.60 16.69 10.74
C LEU A 290 -1.71 17.16 11.69
N ALA A 291 -1.96 18.47 11.80
CA ALA A 291 -3.02 18.98 12.64
C ALA A 291 -4.41 18.45 12.23
N TYR A 292 -4.69 18.37 10.93
CA TYR A 292 -5.93 17.76 10.41
C TYR A 292 -5.99 16.25 10.62
N ALA A 293 -4.85 15.55 10.49
CA ALA A 293 -4.77 14.12 10.75
C ALA A 293 -5.05 13.79 12.22
N VAL A 294 -4.60 14.63 13.15
CA VAL A 294 -4.95 14.50 14.57
C VAL A 294 -6.44 14.72 14.80
N HIS A 295 -6.99 15.86 14.36
CA HIS A 295 -8.42 16.16 14.43
C HIS A 295 -8.79 17.38 13.58
N SER A 296 -9.98 17.39 12.97
CA SER A 296 -10.45 18.53 12.14
C SER A 296 -10.45 19.86 12.90
N ASP A 297 -10.95 19.89 14.14
CA ASP A 297 -10.97 21.12 14.97
C ASP A 297 -9.56 21.64 15.29
N ILE A 298 -8.57 20.73 15.42
CA ILE A 298 -7.18 21.10 15.68
C ILE A 298 -6.58 21.74 14.43
N GLY A 299 -6.84 21.17 13.24
CA GLY A 299 -6.46 21.71 11.94
C GLY A 299 -7.13 23.06 11.61
N GLU A 300 -8.43 23.21 11.88
CA GLU A 300 -9.15 24.48 11.71
C GLU A 300 -8.65 25.58 12.66
N GLY A 301 -8.35 25.20 13.90
CA GLY A 301 -7.79 26.08 14.92
C GLY A 301 -6.27 26.26 14.87
N TYR A 302 -5.59 25.70 13.86
CA TYR A 302 -4.13 25.68 13.79
C TYR A 302 -3.53 27.09 13.87
N LEU A 303 -2.55 27.27 14.77
CA LEU A 303 -1.84 28.54 14.95
C LEU A 303 -0.36 28.46 14.53
N HIS A 304 0.33 27.41 14.97
CA HIS A 304 1.72 27.11 14.61
C HIS A 304 2.12 25.72 15.14
N ALA A 305 3.30 25.25 14.74
CA ALA A 305 3.91 24.04 15.26
C ALA A 305 5.31 24.28 15.83
N VAL A 306 5.73 23.39 16.72
CA VAL A 306 7.06 23.34 17.33
C VAL A 306 7.64 21.96 17.11
N ASP A 307 8.86 21.89 16.58
CA ASP A 307 9.65 20.67 16.58
C ASP A 307 10.12 20.40 18.02
N ALA A 308 9.66 19.29 18.59
CA ALA A 308 9.96 18.91 19.96
C ALA A 308 11.37 18.33 20.15
N ARG A 309 12.06 17.94 19.08
CA ARG A 309 13.47 17.51 19.12
C ARG A 309 14.39 18.71 19.31
N ASP A 310 14.11 19.78 18.58
CA ASP A 310 14.90 21.02 18.60
C ASP A 310 14.36 22.07 19.58
N GLY A 311 13.11 21.93 20.02
CA GLY A 311 12.42 22.91 20.87
C GLY A 311 12.17 24.25 20.16
N MET A 312 12.13 24.24 18.82
CA MET A 312 12.02 25.45 17.99
C MET A 312 10.72 25.45 17.20
N ARG A 313 10.15 26.65 17.01
CA ARG A 313 9.02 26.85 16.11
C ARG A 313 9.49 26.56 14.67
N ILE A 314 8.69 25.78 13.95
CA ILE A 314 8.91 25.46 12.53
C ILE A 314 7.98 26.28 11.64
N SER A 315 8.32 26.36 10.35
CA SER A 315 7.48 27.02 9.35
C SER A 315 6.22 26.21 9.10
N ASP A 316 5.11 26.88 8.81
CA ASP A 316 3.85 26.21 8.46
C ASP A 316 3.92 25.56 7.06
N GLU A 317 4.90 25.99 6.24
CA GLU A 317 5.20 25.45 4.91
C GLU A 317 6.37 24.44 4.92
N GLN A 318 6.95 24.16 6.09
CA GLN A 318 8.03 23.18 6.18
C GLN A 318 7.46 21.77 6.00
N GLU A 319 8.04 20.99 5.10
CA GLU A 319 7.73 19.58 4.94
C GLU A 319 8.24 18.80 6.16
N LEU A 320 7.38 17.92 6.68
CA LEU A 320 7.70 17.02 7.78
C LEU A 320 8.60 15.88 7.30
N ALA A 321 9.39 15.32 8.21
CA ALA A 321 10.28 14.21 7.93
C ALA A 321 9.97 12.98 8.80
N GLU A 322 10.50 11.83 8.39
CA GLU A 322 10.34 10.56 9.09
C GLU A 322 10.73 10.66 10.57
N GLY A 323 9.78 10.28 11.41
CA GLY A 323 9.87 10.23 12.85
C GLY A 323 9.81 11.58 13.55
N ASP A 324 9.51 12.68 12.86
CA ASP A 324 9.38 14.00 13.48
C ASP A 324 8.45 14.00 14.68
N VAL A 325 8.83 14.74 15.72
CA VAL A 325 8.04 14.86 16.95
C VAL A 325 7.52 16.29 17.03
N ILE A 326 6.23 16.47 16.77
CA ILE A 326 5.66 17.79 16.52
C ILE A 326 4.63 18.14 17.58
N LYS A 327 4.81 19.31 18.21
CA LYS A 327 3.75 19.92 19.01
C LYS A 327 2.92 20.85 18.15
N VAL A 328 1.66 20.49 17.94
CA VAL A 328 0.68 21.33 17.27
C VAL A 328 0.04 22.28 18.28
N VAL A 329 0.10 23.58 18.01
CA VAL A 329 -0.57 24.61 18.81
C VAL A 329 -1.82 25.06 18.06
N SER A 330 -2.98 24.83 18.67
CA SER A 330 -4.30 25.14 18.10
C SER A 330 -5.18 25.85 19.11
N THR A 331 -6.16 26.62 18.66
CA THR A 331 -7.20 27.22 19.52
C THR A 331 -8.15 26.20 20.12
N ALA A 332 -8.13 24.95 19.63
CA ALA A 332 -8.96 23.84 20.12
C ALA A 332 -8.29 23.04 21.26
N ASN A 333 -7.00 23.26 21.54
CA ASN A 333 -6.23 22.58 22.59
C ASN A 333 -6.39 23.21 23.98
#